data_AF-A0A925LSB4-F1
#
_entry.id   AF-A0A925LSB4-F1
#
_cell.length_a   1.000
_cell.length_b   1.000
_cell.length_c   1.000
_cell.angle_alpha   90.00
_cell.angle_beta   90.00
_cell.angle_gamma   90.00
#
_symmetry.space_group_name_H-M   'P 1'
#
loop_
_entity.id
_entity.type
_entity.pdbx_description
1 polymer ?
#
loop_
_entity_poly.entity_id
_entity_poly.type
_entity_poly.pdbx_seq_one_letter_code
_entity_poly.pdbx_strand_id
1 'polypeptide(L)'
;MIRRADQCLLIATLIPLCWLSMMAVHEGGHFLCARLTDGVVTSVVLHPLAISRTDVMPNPQPLIVCWGGPILGCVAPLIAWGICRVMLMRFAFLARFLAGFCLIANGAYIGFGSFEGIGDAGELLRLGSSPQMLWGFGLLTIPIGFWIWHGAGADFGFGAQAKGVDPAAARLTAILLIAIVGLELLFGHT
;
A
#
# COMPACT_ATOMS: atom_id res chain seq x y z
N MET A 1 -28.83 9.18 -10.31
CA MET A 1 -29.19 8.98 -8.89
C MET A 1 -28.14 8.09 -8.25
N ILE A 2 -27.58 8.47 -7.10
CA ILE A 2 -26.57 7.68 -6.39
C ILE A 2 -27.25 6.49 -5.70
N ARG A 3 -26.84 5.27 -6.06
CA ARG A 3 -27.28 4.05 -5.38
C ARG A 3 -26.42 3.86 -4.14
N ARG A 4 -26.99 4.16 -2.96
CA ARG A 4 -26.25 4.10 -1.69
C ARG A 4 -25.69 2.71 -1.40
N ALA A 5 -26.38 1.64 -1.81
CA ALA A 5 -25.88 0.28 -1.68
C ALA A 5 -24.55 0.06 -2.44
N ASP A 6 -24.46 0.51 -3.70
CA ASP A 6 -23.24 0.38 -4.51
C ASP A 6 -22.10 1.25 -3.94
N GLN A 7 -22.42 2.45 -3.45
CA GLN A 7 -21.46 3.31 -2.77
C GLN A 7 -20.91 2.67 -1.48
N CYS A 8 -21.79 2.14 -0.62
CA CYS A 8 -21.38 1.45 0.60
C CYS A 8 -20.53 0.22 0.29
N LEU A 9 -20.94 -0.60 -0.67
CA LEU A 9 -20.19 -1.79 -1.09
C LEU A 9 -18.79 -1.40 -1.59
N LEU A 10 -18.69 -0.38 -2.45
CA LEU A 10 -17.42 0.09 -2.98
C LEU A 10 -16.49 0.52 -1.84
N ILE A 11 -16.94 1.38 -0.92
CA ILE A 11 -16.11 1.88 0.17
C ILE A 11 -15.73 0.77 1.15
N ALA A 12 -16.71 -0.04 1.57
CA ALA A 12 -16.49 -1.13 2.52
C ALA A 12 -15.52 -2.20 2.00
N THR A 13 -15.41 -2.38 0.69
CA THR A 13 -14.48 -3.34 0.07
C THR A 13 -13.15 -2.72 -0.34
N LEU A 14 -13.16 -1.46 -0.79
CA LEU A 14 -11.94 -0.78 -1.24
C LEU A 14 -10.96 -0.49 -0.11
N ILE A 15 -11.44 -0.07 1.07
CA ILE A 15 -10.57 0.26 2.21
C ILE A 15 -9.74 -0.97 2.66
N PRO A 16 -10.35 -2.12 3.01
CA PRO A 16 -9.57 -3.31 3.37
C PRO A 16 -8.73 -3.82 2.21
N LEU A 17 -9.24 -3.76 0.96
CA LEU A 17 -8.45 -4.12 -0.22
C LEU A 17 -7.18 -3.26 -0.32
N CYS A 18 -7.27 -1.96 -0.06
CA CYS A 18 -6.12 -1.06 -0.06
C CYS A 18 -5.13 -1.39 1.05
N TRP A 19 -5.62 -1.74 2.24
CA TRP A 19 -4.75 -2.18 3.34
C TRP A 19 -3.97 -3.45 3.01
N LEU A 20 -4.66 -4.51 2.56
CA LEU A 20 -4.04 -5.77 2.17
C LEU A 20 -3.07 -5.60 0.98
N SER A 21 -3.49 -4.84 -0.04
CA SER A 21 -2.61 -4.53 -1.17
C SER A 21 -1.39 -3.72 -0.76
N MET A 22 -1.53 -2.77 0.18
CA MET A 22 -0.41 -1.98 0.70
C MET A 22 0.61 -2.89 1.39
N MET A 23 0.17 -3.80 2.26
CA MET A 23 1.05 -4.79 2.90
C MET A 23 1.74 -5.68 1.86
N ALA A 24 0.99 -6.23 0.90
CA ALA A 24 1.55 -7.10 -0.14
C ALA A 24 2.64 -6.40 -0.97
N VAL A 25 2.42 -5.13 -1.37
CA VAL A 25 3.41 -4.37 -2.14
C VAL A 25 4.61 -3.96 -1.26
N HIS A 26 4.36 -3.62 0.00
CA HIS A 26 5.42 -3.31 0.98
C HIS A 26 6.33 -4.52 1.21
N GLU A 27 5.78 -5.68 1.57
CA GLU A 27 6.58 -6.91 1.72
C GLU A 27 7.25 -7.33 0.41
N GLY A 28 6.56 -7.16 -0.72
CA GLY A 28 7.14 -7.36 -2.04
C GLY A 28 8.38 -6.49 -2.29
N GLY A 29 8.44 -5.30 -1.69
CA GLY A 29 9.60 -4.43 -1.72
C GLY A 29 10.79 -5.00 -0.94
N HIS A 30 10.58 -5.50 0.27
CA HIS A 30 11.62 -6.21 1.02
C HIS A 30 12.11 -7.44 0.27
N PHE A 31 11.19 -8.26 -0.24
CA PHE A 31 11.50 -9.46 -1.01
C PHE A 31 12.39 -9.13 -2.22
N LEU A 32 11.99 -8.14 -3.02
CA LEU A 32 12.73 -7.76 -4.22
C LEU A 32 14.12 -7.23 -3.88
N CYS A 33 14.22 -6.34 -2.90
CA CYS A 33 15.52 -5.80 -2.48
C CYS A 33 16.42 -6.91 -1.91
N ALA A 34 15.90 -7.84 -1.11
CA ALA A 34 16.66 -8.98 -0.62
C ALA A 34 17.24 -9.80 -1.77
N ARG A 35 16.42 -10.09 -2.79
CA ARG A 35 16.87 -10.85 -3.97
C ARG A 35 17.92 -10.11 -4.79
N LEU A 36 17.85 -8.78 -4.85
CA LEU A 36 18.81 -7.94 -5.58
C LEU A 36 20.13 -7.72 -4.81
N THR A 37 20.15 -7.95 -3.50
CA THR A 37 21.33 -7.75 -2.65
C THR A 37 21.89 -9.06 -2.10
N ASP A 38 21.71 -10.16 -2.84
CA ASP A 38 22.17 -11.52 -2.48
C ASP A 38 21.68 -12.02 -1.11
N GLY A 39 20.55 -11.47 -0.63
CA GLY A 39 19.83 -11.96 0.53
C GLY A 39 18.98 -13.19 0.19
N VAL A 40 18.78 -14.06 1.17
CA VAL A 40 17.91 -15.24 1.04
C VAL A 40 16.66 -15.01 1.87
N VAL A 41 15.51 -14.88 1.21
CA VAL A 41 14.22 -14.78 1.90
C VAL A 41 13.87 -16.16 2.46
N THR A 42 13.67 -16.23 3.77
CA THR A 42 13.36 -17.48 4.48
C THR A 42 11.88 -17.67 4.73
N SER A 43 11.10 -16.58 4.82
CA SER A 43 9.64 -16.63 4.96
C SER A 43 9.03 -15.28 4.58
N VAL A 44 7.83 -15.31 4.01
CA VAL A 44 6.98 -14.12 3.81
C VAL A 44 5.63 -14.38 4.46
N VAL A 45 5.30 -13.57 5.47
CA VAL A 45 4.01 -13.64 6.16
C VAL A 45 3.12 -12.53 5.63
N LEU A 46 2.07 -12.91 4.93
CA LEU A 46 1.00 -12.02 4.45
C LEU A 46 -0.34 -12.62 4.87
N HIS A 47 -0.89 -12.15 5.99
CA HIS A 47 -2.15 -12.68 6.51
C HIS A 47 -3.05 -11.54 6.97
N PRO A 48 -4.38 -11.57 6.69
CA PRO A 48 -5.25 -10.42 6.93
C PRO A 48 -5.35 -10.01 8.41
N LEU A 49 -5.05 -10.95 9.30
CA LEU A 49 -5.12 -10.80 10.76
C LEU A 49 -3.75 -10.84 11.45
N ALA A 50 -2.65 -10.83 10.70
CA ALA A 50 -1.30 -10.79 11.27
C ALA A 50 -0.56 -9.54 10.79
N ILE A 51 0.51 -9.20 11.51
CA ILE A 51 1.47 -8.20 11.04
C ILE A 51 2.27 -8.84 9.92
N SER A 52 2.29 -8.21 8.75
CA SER A 52 3.09 -8.68 7.63
C SER A 52 4.58 -8.60 7.95
N ARG A 53 5.35 -9.56 7.44
CA ARG A 53 6.81 -9.51 7.55
C ARG A 53 7.49 -10.34 6.48
N THR A 54 8.70 -9.93 6.12
CA THR A 54 9.62 -10.66 5.25
C THR A 54 10.89 -10.97 6.02
N ASP A 55 11.10 -12.26 6.31
CA ASP A 55 12.28 -12.73 7.03
C ASP A 55 13.40 -13.05 6.02
N VAL A 56 14.61 -12.51 6.24
CA VAL A 56 15.76 -12.63 5.32
C VAL A 56 17.01 -13.10 6.06
N MET A 57 17.58 -14.24 5.65
CA MET A 57 18.80 -14.78 6.24
C MET A 57 19.55 -15.73 5.28
N PRO A 58 20.82 -15.46 4.94
CA PRO A 58 21.60 -14.27 5.31
C PRO A 58 21.03 -12.99 4.67
N ASN A 59 21.28 -11.85 5.30
CA ASN A 59 20.91 -10.52 4.79
C ASN A 59 22.15 -9.63 4.68
N PRO A 60 22.84 -9.63 3.52
CA PRO A 60 24.09 -8.88 3.35
C PRO A 60 23.91 -7.36 3.37
N GLN A 61 22.73 -6.85 3.01
CA GLN A 61 22.43 -5.42 2.88
C GLN A 61 21.11 -5.07 3.59
N PRO A 62 21.04 -5.25 4.92
CA PRO A 62 19.78 -5.17 5.66
C PRO A 62 19.13 -3.79 5.56
N LEU A 63 19.93 -2.73 5.45
CA LEU A 63 19.43 -1.37 5.30
C LEU A 63 18.71 -1.16 3.96
N ILE A 64 19.24 -1.72 2.87
CA ILE A 64 18.61 -1.64 1.54
C ILE A 64 17.31 -2.44 1.54
N VAL A 65 17.34 -3.65 2.12
CA VAL A 65 16.15 -4.50 2.23
C VAL A 65 15.05 -3.78 3.03
N CYS A 66 15.39 -3.23 4.19
CA CYS A 66 14.42 -2.58 5.07
C CYS A 66 13.85 -1.29 4.46
N TRP A 67 14.65 -0.47 3.74
CA TRP A 67 14.10 0.66 2.97
C TRP A 67 13.31 0.23 1.74
N GLY A 68 13.62 -0.93 1.18
CA GLY A 68 12.97 -1.48 -0.02
C GLY A 68 11.46 -1.59 0.12
N GLY A 69 10.97 -2.02 1.30
CA GLY A 69 9.55 -2.14 1.60
C GLY A 69 8.78 -0.83 1.44
N PRO A 70 9.04 0.20 2.25
CA PRO A 70 8.32 1.47 2.15
C PRO A 70 8.56 2.21 0.84
N ILE A 71 9.77 2.16 0.24
CA ILE A 71 10.05 2.85 -1.02
C ILE A 71 9.26 2.22 -2.17
N LEU A 72 9.36 0.91 -2.36
CA LEU A 72 8.64 0.22 -3.44
C LEU A 72 7.13 0.16 -3.14
N GLY A 73 6.76 0.07 -1.87
CA GLY A 73 5.41 0.25 -1.35
C GLY A 73 4.74 1.54 -1.82
N CYS A 74 5.51 2.61 -2.01
CA CYS A 74 5.03 3.89 -2.55
C CYS A 74 5.15 3.99 -4.08
N VAL A 75 6.29 3.61 -4.64
CA VAL A 75 6.61 3.82 -6.06
C VAL A 75 5.79 2.91 -6.98
N ALA A 76 5.65 1.62 -6.63
CA ALA A 76 4.92 0.67 -7.46
C ALA A 76 3.44 1.07 -7.71
N PRO A 77 2.63 1.44 -6.70
CA PRO A 77 1.24 1.82 -6.96
C PRO A 77 1.12 3.16 -7.70
N LEU A 78 2.10 4.07 -7.57
CA LEU A 78 2.16 5.29 -8.38
C LEU A 78 2.38 4.98 -9.86
N ILE A 79 3.31 4.07 -10.17
CA ILE A 79 3.57 3.61 -11.53
C ILE A 79 2.32 2.91 -12.09
N ALA A 80 1.72 2.00 -11.32
CA ALA A 80 0.50 1.30 -11.73
C ALA A 80 -0.65 2.28 -12.03
N TRP A 81 -0.86 3.28 -11.17
CA TRP A 81 -1.83 4.35 -11.43
C TRP A 81 -1.50 5.16 -12.70
N GLY A 82 -0.23 5.53 -12.89
CA GLY A 82 0.23 6.24 -14.09
C GLY A 82 -0.08 5.46 -15.37
N ILE A 83 0.19 4.15 -15.37
CA ILE A 83 -0.14 3.24 -16.48
C ILE A 83 -1.66 3.21 -16.70
N CYS A 84 -2.47 2.99 -15.66
CA CYS A 84 -3.92 2.98 -15.78
C CYS A 84 -4.48 4.30 -16.36
N ARG A 85 -3.88 5.43 -15.97
CA ARG A 85 -4.26 6.75 -16.48
C ARG A 85 -3.91 6.90 -17.96
N VAL A 86 -2.68 6.56 -18.37
CA VAL A 86 -2.23 6.67 -19.77
C VAL A 86 -3.02 5.73 -20.69
N MET A 87 -3.36 4.55 -20.20
CA MET A 87 -4.19 3.57 -20.92
C MET A 87 -5.69 3.87 -20.87
N LEU A 88 -6.10 5.00 -20.25
CA LEU A 88 -7.49 5.43 -20.12
C LEU A 88 -8.40 4.33 -19.53
N MET A 89 -7.88 3.55 -18.58
CA MET A 89 -8.64 2.47 -17.97
C MET A 89 -9.85 3.05 -17.23
N ARG A 90 -11.03 2.47 -17.46
CA ARG A 90 -12.32 2.88 -16.87
C ARG A 90 -12.26 3.08 -15.35
N PHE A 91 -11.49 2.23 -14.65
CA PHE A 91 -11.36 2.25 -13.19
C PHE A 91 -10.02 2.78 -12.68
N ALA A 92 -9.33 3.62 -13.45
CA ALA A 92 -8.06 4.23 -13.04
C ALA A 92 -8.15 5.02 -11.72
N PHE A 93 -9.35 5.46 -11.32
CA PHE A 93 -9.57 6.12 -10.02
C PHE A 93 -9.37 5.17 -8.82
N LEU A 94 -9.58 3.87 -8.98
CA LEU A 94 -9.29 2.88 -7.92
C LEU A 94 -7.79 2.76 -7.69
N ALA A 95 -7.01 2.68 -8.78
CA ALA A 95 -5.54 2.69 -8.71
C ALA A 95 -5.01 4.01 -8.14
N ARG A 96 -5.63 5.15 -8.49
CA ARG A 96 -5.34 6.46 -7.89
C ARG A 96 -5.55 6.45 -6.38
N PHE A 97 -6.66 5.87 -5.93
CA PHE A 97 -6.99 5.78 -4.52
C PHE A 97 -5.97 4.91 -3.79
N LEU A 98 -5.64 3.73 -4.32
CA LEU A 98 -4.60 2.85 -3.78
C LEU A 98 -3.24 3.55 -3.71
N ALA A 99 -2.82 4.26 -4.74
CA ALA A 99 -1.54 4.97 -4.75
C ALA A 99 -1.44 6.05 -3.65
N GLY A 100 -2.50 6.86 -3.50
CA GLY A 100 -2.58 7.82 -2.40
C GLY A 100 -2.60 7.13 -1.02
N PHE A 101 -3.31 6.00 -0.91
CA PHE A 101 -3.37 5.19 0.32
C PHE A 101 -1.97 4.68 0.71
N CYS A 102 -1.25 4.06 -0.23
CA CYS A 102 0.07 3.50 0.03
C CYS A 102 1.07 4.57 0.44
N LEU A 103 1.05 5.75 -0.19
CA LEU A 103 1.90 6.88 0.21
C LEU A 103 1.63 7.32 1.66
N ILE A 104 0.36 7.52 2.02
CA ILE A 104 -0.02 7.96 3.37
C ILE A 104 0.33 6.87 4.39
N ALA A 105 -0.02 5.62 4.12
CA ALA A 105 0.18 4.52 5.04
C ALA A 105 1.67 4.25 5.29
N ASN A 106 2.50 4.11 4.24
CA ASN A 106 3.94 3.92 4.38
C ASN A 106 4.61 5.15 5.02
N GLY A 107 4.19 6.35 4.62
CA GLY A 107 4.68 7.60 5.21
C GLY A 107 4.40 7.70 6.70
N ALA A 108 3.17 7.38 7.12
CA ALA A 108 2.78 7.36 8.51
C ALA A 108 3.50 6.26 9.29
N TYR A 109 3.59 5.05 8.72
CA TYR A 109 4.26 3.90 9.34
C TYR A 109 5.74 4.20 9.63
N ILE A 110 6.49 4.68 8.64
CA ILE A 110 7.92 5.00 8.82
C ILE A 110 8.12 6.28 9.64
N GLY A 111 7.36 7.33 9.31
CA GLY A 111 7.49 8.64 9.94
C GLY A 111 7.14 8.61 11.43
N PHE A 112 5.94 8.11 11.77
CA PHE A 112 5.51 8.04 13.17
C PHE A 112 6.10 6.84 13.92
N GLY A 113 6.32 5.71 13.24
CA GLY A 113 6.96 4.54 13.86
C GLY A 113 8.38 4.83 14.38
N SER A 114 9.04 5.87 13.86
CA SER A 114 10.37 6.31 14.30
C SER A 114 10.42 6.84 15.74
N PHE A 115 9.30 7.30 16.30
CA PHE A 115 9.27 7.81 17.68
C PHE A 115 9.31 6.69 18.72
N GLU A 116 8.64 5.57 18.42
CA GLU A 116 8.56 4.40 19.31
C GLU A 116 9.57 3.30 18.92
N GLY A 117 10.23 3.42 17.77
CA GLY A 117 11.20 2.44 17.29
C GLY A 117 10.57 1.08 16.97
N ILE A 118 9.34 1.09 16.45
CA ILE A 118 8.56 -0.11 16.12
C ILE A 118 8.70 -0.51 14.64
N GLY A 119 8.54 -1.81 14.38
CA GLY A 119 8.58 -2.36 13.02
C GLY A 119 9.83 -1.94 12.23
N ASP A 120 9.62 -1.63 10.95
CA ASP A 120 10.65 -1.17 10.02
C ASP A 120 11.32 0.10 10.47
N ALA A 121 10.57 1.06 11.03
CA ALA A 121 11.16 2.31 11.48
C ALA A 121 12.22 2.06 12.57
N GLY A 122 11.92 1.17 13.51
CA GLY A 122 12.88 0.72 14.52
C GLY A 122 14.09 0.02 13.92
N GLU A 123 13.86 -0.86 12.94
CA GLU A 123 14.93 -1.60 12.28
C GLU A 123 15.85 -0.66 11.47
N LEU A 124 15.27 0.28 10.72
CA LEU A 124 16.01 1.32 10.02
C LEU A 124 16.91 2.14 10.95
N LEU A 125 16.40 2.52 12.12
CA LEU A 125 17.19 3.25 13.13
C LEU A 125 18.34 2.38 13.68
N ARG A 126 18.07 1.11 13.99
CA ARG A 126 19.11 0.15 14.45
C ARG A 126 20.19 -0.08 13.40
N LEU A 127 19.81 -0.09 12.12
CA LEU A 127 20.71 -0.25 10.97
C LEU A 127 21.43 1.05 10.57
N GLY A 128 21.22 2.15 11.30
CA GLY A 128 21.97 3.40 11.15
C GLY A 128 21.28 4.49 10.32
N SER A 129 20.00 4.35 9.95
CA SER A 129 19.22 5.46 9.41
C SER A 129 19.05 6.55 10.45
N SER A 130 19.09 7.82 10.03
CA SER A 130 18.81 8.94 10.93
C SER A 130 17.31 9.16 11.10
N PRO A 131 16.81 9.51 12.30
CA PRO A 131 15.38 9.85 12.51
C PRO A 131 14.87 10.93 11.54
N GLN A 132 15.72 11.88 11.18
CA GLN A 132 15.39 12.96 10.24
C GLN A 132 15.05 12.44 8.85
N MET A 133 15.70 11.36 8.39
CA MET A 133 15.37 10.73 7.11
C MET A 133 13.99 10.08 7.15
N LEU A 134 13.64 9.41 8.26
CA LEU A 134 12.33 8.78 8.44
C LEU A 134 11.21 9.83 8.51
N TRP A 135 11.44 10.93 9.25
CA TRP A 135 10.53 12.08 9.27
C TRP A 135 10.41 12.74 7.90
N GLY A 136 11.53 12.93 7.20
CA GLY A 136 11.56 13.47 5.86
C GLY A 136 10.76 12.61 4.87
N PHE A 137 10.86 11.29 4.98
CA PHE A 137 10.04 10.37 4.20
C PHE A 137 8.55 10.58 4.46
N GLY A 138 8.12 10.60 5.72
CA GLY A 138 6.70 10.82 6.08
C GLY A 138 6.19 12.22 5.69
N LEU A 139 6.97 13.27 5.93
CA LEU A 139 6.65 14.66 5.55
C LEU A 139 6.55 14.85 4.04
N LEU A 140 7.17 13.98 3.25
CA LEU A 140 7.06 14.00 1.79
C LEU A 140 5.88 13.16 1.29
N THR A 141 5.79 11.90 1.70
CA THR A 141 4.83 10.95 1.13
C THR A 141 3.40 11.22 1.57
N ILE A 142 3.17 11.61 2.84
CA ILE A 142 1.82 11.89 3.35
C ILE A 142 1.15 13.05 2.59
N PRO A 143 1.76 14.24 2.44
CA PRO A 143 1.14 15.33 1.68
C PRO A 143 0.93 14.98 0.21
N ILE A 144 1.88 14.28 -0.43
CA ILE A 144 1.72 13.84 -1.83
C ILE A 144 0.54 12.87 -1.95
N GLY A 145 0.36 11.95 -1.00
CA GLY A 145 -0.77 11.02 -1.01
C GLY A 145 -2.12 11.75 -0.91
N PHE A 146 -2.23 12.73 -0.01
CA PHE A 146 -3.43 13.57 0.07
C PHE A 146 -3.65 14.42 -1.19
N TRP A 147 -2.58 14.96 -1.77
CA TRP A 147 -2.66 15.69 -3.03
C TRP A 147 -3.14 14.78 -4.17
N ILE A 148 -2.68 13.53 -4.24
CA ILE A 148 -3.18 12.53 -5.19
C ILE A 148 -4.65 12.23 -4.94
N TRP A 149 -5.13 12.19 -3.70
CA TRP A 149 -6.57 12.04 -3.40
C TRP A 149 -7.42 13.29 -3.68
N HIS A 150 -6.81 14.45 -3.91
CA HIS A 150 -7.54 15.69 -4.13
C HIS A 150 -8.55 15.57 -5.29
N GLY A 151 -9.82 15.82 -5.02
CA GLY A 151 -10.91 15.70 -5.99
C GLY A 151 -11.34 14.28 -6.36
N ALA A 152 -10.72 13.23 -5.78
CA ALA A 152 -11.12 11.84 -6.05
C ALA A 152 -12.53 11.51 -5.50
N GLY A 153 -13.02 12.25 -4.50
CA GLY A 153 -14.32 12.02 -3.86
C GLY A 153 -15.51 12.00 -4.84
N ALA A 154 -15.42 12.73 -5.96
CA ALA A 154 -16.46 12.75 -6.98
C ALA A 154 -16.74 11.35 -7.57
N ASP A 155 -15.69 10.55 -7.82
CA ASP A 155 -15.81 9.20 -8.37
C ASP A 155 -16.42 8.20 -7.37
N PHE A 156 -16.38 8.54 -6.08
CA PHE A 156 -16.98 7.78 -4.99
C PHE A 156 -18.38 8.27 -4.59
N GLY A 157 -18.95 9.24 -5.32
CA GLY A 157 -20.27 9.80 -5.01
C GLY A 157 -20.28 10.75 -3.80
N PHE A 158 -19.15 11.39 -3.49
CA PHE A 158 -19.03 12.40 -2.45
C PHE A 158 -18.78 13.80 -3.04
N GLY A 159 -19.17 14.83 -2.27
CA GLY A 159 -18.93 16.24 -2.59
C GLY A 159 -19.93 16.86 -3.59
N ALA A 160 -19.74 18.14 -3.87
CA ALA A 160 -20.64 18.91 -4.75
C ALA A 160 -20.63 18.42 -6.21
N GLN A 161 -19.55 17.76 -6.65
CA GLN A 161 -19.39 17.22 -8.00
C GLN A 161 -19.59 15.69 -8.04
N ALA A 162 -20.36 15.13 -7.10
CA ALA A 162 -20.58 13.70 -6.99
C ALA A 162 -21.10 13.08 -8.30
N LYS A 163 -20.40 12.06 -8.78
CA LYS A 163 -20.81 11.24 -9.93
C LYS A 163 -21.64 10.06 -9.44
N GLY A 164 -22.37 9.42 -10.35
CA GLY A 164 -22.98 8.13 -10.07
C GLY A 164 -21.90 7.07 -9.82
N VAL A 165 -22.03 6.29 -8.76
CA VAL A 165 -21.12 5.17 -8.48
C VAL A 165 -21.38 4.05 -9.47
N ASP A 166 -20.33 3.58 -10.12
CA ASP A 166 -20.39 2.48 -11.08
C ASP A 166 -20.54 1.14 -10.35
N PRO A 167 -21.64 0.40 -10.53
CA PRO A 167 -21.84 -0.90 -9.86
C PRO A 167 -20.77 -1.93 -10.25
N ALA A 168 -20.17 -1.81 -11.43
CA ALA A 168 -19.08 -2.69 -11.84
C ALA A 168 -17.80 -2.43 -11.04
N ALA A 169 -17.52 -1.19 -10.66
CA ALA A 169 -16.40 -0.88 -9.77
C ALA A 169 -16.60 -1.47 -8.38
N ALA A 170 -17.82 -1.35 -7.82
CA ALA A 170 -18.16 -1.91 -6.51
C ALA A 170 -18.05 -3.46 -6.48
N ARG A 171 -18.51 -4.14 -7.54
CA ARG A 171 -18.34 -5.59 -7.67
C ARG A 171 -16.88 -5.99 -7.87
N LEU A 172 -16.13 -5.22 -8.65
CA LEU A 172 -14.71 -5.47 -8.88
C LEU A 172 -13.93 -5.41 -7.57
N THR A 173 -14.11 -4.37 -6.75
CA THR A 173 -13.41 -4.26 -5.46
C THR A 173 -13.81 -5.38 -4.51
N ALA A 174 -15.07 -5.82 -4.52
CA ALA A 174 -15.52 -6.98 -3.75
C ALA A 174 -14.83 -8.28 -4.19
N ILE A 175 -14.77 -8.54 -5.50
CA ILE A 175 -14.11 -9.74 -6.07
C ILE A 175 -12.62 -9.72 -5.75
N LEU A 176 -11.94 -8.59 -5.94
CA LEU A 176 -10.52 -8.44 -5.65
C LEU A 176 -10.23 -8.62 -4.16
N LEU A 177 -11.08 -8.11 -3.27
CA LEU A 177 -10.96 -8.32 -1.83
C LEU A 177 -11.08 -9.80 -1.46
N ILE A 178 -12.09 -10.49 -2.00
CA ILE A 178 -12.26 -11.93 -1.76
C ILE A 178 -11.04 -12.71 -2.28
N ALA A 179 -10.54 -12.33 -3.46
CA ALA A 179 -9.37 -12.97 -4.06
C ALA A 179 -8.11 -12.78 -3.21
N ILE A 180 -7.79 -11.56 -2.78
CA ILE A 180 -6.58 -11.30 -1.98
C ILE A 180 -6.69 -11.96 -0.60
N VAL A 181 -7.85 -11.92 0.05
CA VAL A 181 -8.06 -12.63 1.33
C VAL A 181 -7.91 -14.14 1.14
N GLY A 182 -8.48 -14.70 0.07
CA GLY A 182 -8.33 -16.11 -0.24
C GLY A 182 -6.86 -16.51 -0.49
N LEU A 183 -6.11 -15.69 -1.23
CA LEU A 183 -4.69 -15.92 -1.47
C LEU A 183 -3.87 -15.84 -0.19
N GLU A 184 -4.09 -14.83 0.65
CA GLU A 184 -3.38 -14.68 1.93
C GLU A 184 -3.73 -15.81 2.92
N LEU A 185 -4.98 -16.27 2.96
CA LEU A 185 -5.34 -17.41 3.83
C LEU A 185 -4.73 -18.74 3.36
N LEU A 186 -4.57 -18.92 2.05
CA LEU A 186 -4.03 -20.16 1.47
C LEU A 186 -2.50 -20.20 1.45
N PHE A 187 -1.86 -19.04 1.24
CA PHE A 187 -0.43 -18.95 0.96
C PHE A 187 0.32 -17.97 1.86
N GLY A 188 -0.36 -17.30 2.80
CA GLY A 188 0.21 -16.24 3.64
C GLY A 188 1.24 -16.66 4.69
N HIS A 189 1.69 -17.91 4.64
CA HIS A 189 2.62 -18.51 5.60
C HIS A 189 3.75 -19.30 4.91
N THR A 190 4.09 -18.97 3.67
CA THR A 190 5.20 -19.58 2.92
C THR A 190 6.52 -18.88 3.21
#